data_AF-W4GD65-F1
#
_entry.id   AF-W4GD65-F1
#
_cell.length_a   1.000
_cell.length_b   1.000
_cell.length_c   1.000
_cell.angle_alpha   90.00
_cell.angle_beta   90.00
_cell.angle_gamma   90.00
#
_symmetry.space_group_name_H-M   'P 1'
#
loop_
_entity.id
_entity.type
_entity.pdbx_description
1 polymer ?
#
loop_
_entity_poly.entity_id
_entity_poly.type
_entity_poly.pdbx_seq_one_letter_code
_entity_poly.pdbx_strand_id
1 'polypeptide(L)'
;MVLLLQLPLPPSFFQCPPMTSDMAESVKATAVHTTYDLISKIQLRGGPNQYECVSDEHDLKIYKGLKDTIGPHGEAVPVYCAHMEVVATIDEVIALFHTEVTNPKAFCRRFGKGLLDAVTLYELESSLGPQNRITVTWRAYDSQLPSVVRRRDVCAVECHDEFTLGGRRGWVRAFKSIELPCCPGLETHMGLVRMANYGSGHVFVESELRPGYLDMYFVTQVDYCEGKSEWLLTDVLRCKKLLAKVITKKRCRSLLDIDRFLREDRLRQLPAVPMDPTYRHHCFMCTKRLMPIVKRTACHTCGHVLPTNILTHQHSRPH
;
A
#
# COMPACT_ATOMS: atom_id res chain seq x y z
N MET A 1 27.15 10.74 23.65
CA MET A 1 26.47 9.57 23.06
C MET A 1 25.01 9.93 22.87
N VAL A 2 24.57 10.27 21.66
CA VAL A 2 23.14 10.42 21.37
C VAL A 2 22.59 9.00 21.26
N LEU A 3 21.68 8.61 22.15
CA LEU A 3 20.93 7.36 22.00
C LEU A 3 20.13 7.49 20.69
N LEU A 4 20.49 6.71 19.68
CA LEU A 4 19.66 6.56 18.49
C LEU A 4 18.37 5.87 18.92
N LEU A 5 17.25 6.58 18.77
CA LEU A 5 15.92 6.02 19.02
C LEU A 5 15.70 4.81 18.10
N GLN A 6 15.07 3.76 18.64
CA GLN A 6 14.70 2.57 17.89
C GLN A 6 13.22 2.61 17.50
N LEU A 7 12.89 1.86 16.45
CA LEU A 7 11.51 1.64 16.03
C LEU A 7 11.02 0.30 16.62
N PRO A 8 9.75 0.18 17.04
CA PRO A 8 8.71 1.22 17.01
C PRO A 8 8.97 2.35 18.00
N LEU A 9 8.46 3.54 17.69
CA LEU A 9 8.56 4.71 18.55
C LEU A 9 7.85 4.48 19.88
N PRO A 10 8.33 5.09 20.98
CA PRO A 10 7.62 5.02 22.25
C PRO A 10 6.23 5.66 22.12
N PRO A 11 5.23 5.19 22.89
CA PRO A 11 3.95 5.87 23.01
C PRO A 11 4.18 7.35 23.35
N SER A 12 3.38 8.24 22.75
CA SER A 12 3.48 9.69 22.94
C SER A 12 4.78 10.34 22.47
N PHE A 13 5.54 9.69 21.58
CA PHE A 13 6.70 10.31 20.93
C PHE A 13 6.32 11.63 20.24
N PHE A 14 5.23 11.62 19.48
CA PHE A 14 4.65 12.83 18.91
C PHE A 14 3.70 13.46 19.93
N GLN A 15 3.97 14.71 20.28
CA GLN A 15 3.11 15.54 21.12
C GLN A 15 2.16 16.30 20.19
N CYS A 16 0.94 15.78 20.04
CA CYS A 16 -0.07 16.29 19.11
C CYS A 16 -1.08 17.18 19.86
N PRO A 17 -0.87 18.50 19.97
CA PRO A 17 -1.89 19.39 20.52
C PRO A 17 -3.14 19.39 19.63
N PRO A 18 -4.33 19.70 20.15
CA PRO A 18 -5.55 19.84 19.34
C PRO A 18 -5.31 20.77 18.15
N MET A 19 -5.77 20.36 16.97
CA MET A 19 -5.70 21.23 15.78
C MET A 19 -6.61 22.45 15.97
N THR A 20 -6.16 23.61 15.51
CA THR A 20 -7.07 24.76 15.35
C THR A 20 -8.08 24.48 14.25
N SER A 21 -9.23 25.17 14.26
CA SER A 21 -10.27 25.01 13.22
C SER A 21 -9.68 25.21 11.82
N ASP A 22 -8.92 26.29 11.63
CA ASP A 22 -8.29 26.62 10.34
C ASP A 22 -7.34 25.54 9.84
N MET A 23 -6.52 24.97 10.75
CA MET A 23 -5.62 23.86 10.39
C MET A 23 -6.41 22.60 10.01
N ALA A 24 -7.45 22.27 10.78
CA ALA A 24 -8.30 21.12 10.50
C ALA A 24 -9.01 21.27 9.15
N GLU A 25 -9.56 22.45 8.85
CA GLU A 25 -10.21 22.77 7.56
C GLU A 25 -9.23 22.69 6.40
N SER A 26 -8.02 23.23 6.55
CA SER A 26 -6.96 23.15 5.53
C SER A 26 -6.54 21.70 5.23
N VAL A 27 -6.39 20.88 6.27
CA VAL A 27 -6.04 19.46 6.12
C VAL A 27 -7.20 18.69 5.46
N LYS A 28 -8.45 18.95 5.85
CA LYS A 28 -9.64 18.36 5.19
C LYS A 28 -9.72 18.76 3.72
N ALA A 29 -9.53 20.03 3.39
CA ALA A 29 -9.51 20.50 2.01
C ALA A 29 -8.40 19.83 1.18
N THR A 30 -7.21 19.67 1.77
CA THR A 30 -6.09 18.96 1.14
C THR A 30 -6.44 17.48 0.90
N ALA A 31 -7.07 16.82 1.86
CA ALA A 31 -7.52 15.44 1.75
C ALA A 31 -8.50 15.26 0.58
N VAL A 32 -9.54 16.08 0.54
CA VAL A 32 -10.58 16.06 -0.50
C VAL A 32 -10.00 16.36 -1.88
N HIS A 33 -9.18 17.41 -1.99
CA HIS A 33 -8.54 17.76 -3.25
C HIS A 33 -7.64 16.62 -3.77
N THR A 34 -6.85 16.01 -2.87
CA THR A 34 -5.99 14.86 -3.23
C THR A 34 -6.83 13.69 -3.73
N THR A 35 -7.97 13.41 -3.11
CA THR A 35 -8.88 12.34 -3.53
C THR A 35 -9.35 12.55 -4.97
N TYR A 36 -9.88 13.72 -5.30
CA TYR A 36 -10.33 14.02 -6.67
C TYR A 36 -9.20 14.04 -7.69
N ASP A 37 -8.04 14.61 -7.34
CA ASP A 37 -6.85 14.56 -8.18
C ASP A 37 -6.43 13.11 -8.48
N LEU A 38 -6.45 12.23 -7.48
CA LEU A 38 -6.13 10.81 -7.65
C LEU A 38 -7.12 10.09 -8.57
N ILE A 39 -8.42 10.34 -8.42
CA ILE A 39 -9.46 9.78 -9.30
C ILE A 39 -9.28 10.28 -10.74
N SER A 40 -8.86 11.54 -10.94
CA SER A 40 -8.58 12.04 -12.29
C SER A 40 -7.37 11.35 -12.92
N LYS A 41 -6.36 10.97 -12.12
CA LYS A 41 -5.11 10.34 -12.57
C LYS A 41 -5.29 8.92 -13.10
N ILE A 42 -6.38 8.22 -12.77
CA ILE A 42 -6.64 6.86 -13.27
C ILE A 42 -7.18 6.82 -14.71
N GLN A 43 -7.52 7.98 -15.28
CA GLN A 43 -7.93 8.09 -16.69
C GLN A 43 -6.71 7.95 -17.62
N LEU A 44 -6.34 6.70 -17.92
CA LEU A 44 -5.15 6.36 -18.71
C LEU A 44 -5.19 6.85 -20.16
N ARG A 45 -6.38 7.15 -20.69
CA ARG A 45 -6.59 7.70 -22.05
C ARG A 45 -7.52 8.90 -21.98
N GLY A 46 -7.16 9.99 -22.66
CA GLY A 46 -7.97 11.21 -22.70
C GLY A 46 -8.08 11.97 -21.36
N GLY A 47 -7.39 11.49 -20.32
CA GLY A 47 -7.35 12.14 -19.02
C GLY A 47 -6.35 13.31 -18.95
N PRO A 48 -6.21 13.93 -17.76
CA PRO A 48 -5.32 15.07 -17.56
C PRO A 48 -3.83 14.73 -17.72
N ASN A 49 -3.49 13.44 -17.57
CA ASN A 49 -2.13 12.94 -17.73
C ASN A 49 -2.03 12.08 -18.99
N GLN A 50 -1.01 12.34 -19.80
CA GLN A 50 -0.62 11.43 -20.88
C GLN A 50 0.32 10.37 -20.31
N TYR A 51 0.07 9.11 -20.65
CA TYR A 51 0.79 7.97 -20.10
C TYR A 51 1.46 7.14 -21.19
N GLU A 52 2.65 6.63 -20.90
CA GLU A 52 3.29 5.54 -21.63
C GLU A 52 3.25 4.25 -20.81
N CYS A 53 3.04 3.09 -21.46
CA CYS A 53 3.15 1.80 -20.79
C CYS A 53 4.63 1.43 -20.63
N VAL A 54 5.09 1.24 -19.40
CA VAL A 54 6.50 0.95 -19.08
C VAL A 54 6.72 -0.46 -18.52
N SER A 55 5.65 -1.22 -18.29
CA SER A 55 5.65 -2.62 -17.85
C SER A 55 4.32 -3.24 -18.22
N ASP A 56 4.35 -4.40 -18.87
CA ASP A 56 3.18 -5.24 -19.13
C ASP A 56 3.48 -6.65 -18.62
N GLU A 57 2.85 -7.02 -17.51
CA GLU A 57 3.04 -8.29 -16.80
C GLU A 57 1.76 -9.15 -16.92
N HIS A 58 1.09 -9.09 -18.07
CA HIS A 58 -0.20 -9.74 -18.38
C HIS A 58 -1.37 -9.16 -17.58
N ASP A 59 -1.48 -9.54 -16.30
CA ASP A 59 -2.58 -9.11 -15.43
C ASP A 59 -2.34 -7.72 -14.85
N LEU A 60 -1.07 -7.30 -14.76
CA LEU A 60 -0.66 -6.00 -14.22
C LEU A 60 0.05 -5.16 -15.28
N LYS A 61 -0.45 -3.95 -15.51
CA LYS A 61 0.20 -2.95 -16.36
C LYS A 61 0.66 -1.77 -15.53
N ILE A 62 1.84 -1.24 -15.83
CA ILE A 62 2.39 -0.07 -15.16
C ILE A 62 2.63 1.01 -16.20
N TYR A 63 1.99 2.15 -15.99
CA TYR A 63 2.07 3.33 -16.80
C TYR A 63 2.89 4.42 -16.11
N LYS A 64 3.61 5.21 -16.90
CA LYS A 64 4.36 6.39 -16.44
C LYS A 64 3.81 7.63 -17.14
N GLY A 65 3.56 8.69 -16.38
CA GLY A 65 3.16 9.98 -16.93
C GLY A 65 4.30 10.60 -17.75
N LEU A 66 3.95 11.27 -18.85
CA LEU A 66 4.89 11.96 -19.72
C LEU A 66 5.33 13.32 -19.17
N LYS A 67 4.53 13.92 -18.29
CA LYS A 67 4.85 15.18 -17.61
C LYS A 67 5.20 14.87 -16.16
N ASP A 68 6.36 15.37 -15.75
CA ASP A 68 6.82 15.28 -14.38
C ASP A 68 6.33 16.50 -13.58
N THR A 69 5.99 16.31 -12.31
CA THR A 69 5.82 17.44 -11.39
C THR A 69 7.18 17.86 -10.88
N ILE A 70 7.44 19.17 -10.85
CA ILE A 70 8.66 19.70 -10.28
C ILE A 70 8.49 19.80 -8.76
N GLY A 71 9.28 19.02 -8.01
CA GLY A 71 9.33 19.10 -6.56
C GLY A 71 9.92 20.43 -6.07
N PRO A 72 9.78 20.76 -4.77
CA PRO A 72 10.28 22.01 -4.19
C PRO A 72 11.78 22.26 -4.43
N HIS A 73 12.55 21.18 -4.61
CA HIS A 73 13.99 21.21 -4.86
C HIS A 73 14.36 21.14 -6.36
N GLY A 74 13.40 21.37 -7.27
CA GLY A 74 13.63 21.37 -8.71
C GLY A 74 13.69 19.98 -9.34
N GLU A 75 13.46 18.92 -8.58
CA GLU A 75 13.51 17.54 -9.07
C GLU A 75 12.23 17.17 -9.82
N ALA A 76 12.40 16.52 -10.97
CA ALA A 76 11.30 16.01 -11.76
C ALA A 76 10.76 14.70 -11.16
N VAL A 77 9.52 14.72 -10.69
CA VAL A 77 8.82 13.61 -10.01
C VAL A 77 7.71 13.05 -10.92
N PRO A 78 7.96 11.93 -11.61
CA PRO A 78 6.97 11.30 -12.47
C PRO A 78 5.82 10.70 -11.67
N VAL A 79 4.61 10.80 -12.21
CA VAL A 79 3.47 9.97 -11.78
C VAL A 79 3.57 8.59 -12.41
N TYR A 80 3.30 7.55 -11.63
CA TYR A 80 3.05 6.21 -12.12
C TYR A 80 1.64 5.79 -11.78
N CYS A 81 1.01 5.05 -12.69
CA CYS A 81 -0.31 4.46 -12.48
C CYS A 81 -0.22 2.98 -12.84
N ALA A 82 -0.44 2.11 -11.87
CA ALA A 82 -0.58 0.67 -12.10
C ALA A 82 -2.06 0.34 -12.27
N HIS A 83 -2.39 -0.60 -13.15
CA HIS A 83 -3.75 -1.06 -13.40
C HIS A 83 -3.78 -2.58 -13.53
N MET A 84 -4.82 -3.18 -12.94
CA MET A 84 -5.21 -4.57 -13.17
C MET A 84 -6.72 -4.75 -12.97
N GLU A 85 -7.29 -5.79 -13.57
CA GLU A 85 -8.67 -6.21 -13.29
C GLU A 85 -8.67 -7.34 -12.26
N VAL A 86 -9.64 -7.34 -11.34
CA VAL A 86 -9.78 -8.38 -10.31
C VAL A 86 -11.23 -8.83 -10.16
N VAL A 87 -11.44 -10.09 -9.77
CA VAL A 87 -12.74 -10.55 -9.27
C VAL A 87 -12.91 -10.07 -7.85
N ALA A 88 -13.73 -9.03 -7.65
CA ALA A 88 -14.11 -8.56 -6.33
C ALA A 88 -15.35 -7.64 -6.38
N THR A 89 -15.88 -7.29 -5.22
CA THR A 89 -16.85 -6.19 -5.05
C THR A 89 -16.23 -5.02 -4.29
N ILE A 90 -16.82 -3.83 -4.42
CA ILE A 90 -16.38 -2.65 -3.64
C ILE A 90 -16.48 -2.92 -2.14
N ASP A 91 -17.50 -3.65 -1.68
CA ASP A 91 -17.68 -3.98 -0.27
C ASP A 91 -16.57 -4.91 0.25
N GLU A 92 -16.12 -5.88 -0.55
CA GLU A 92 -14.97 -6.72 -0.19
C GLU A 92 -13.69 -5.89 -0.02
N VAL A 93 -13.48 -4.90 -0.89
CA VAL A 93 -12.33 -3.98 -0.81
C VAL A 93 -12.41 -3.11 0.44
N ILE A 94 -13.57 -2.50 0.70
CA ILE A 94 -13.80 -1.69 1.91
C ILE A 94 -13.52 -2.53 3.16
N ALA A 95 -14.07 -3.75 3.25
CA ALA A 95 -13.84 -4.65 4.38
C ALA A 95 -12.35 -5.01 4.53
N LEU A 96 -11.65 -5.25 3.43
CA LEU A 96 -10.22 -5.56 3.43
C LEU A 96 -9.40 -4.40 4.03
N PHE A 97 -9.65 -3.15 3.62
CA PHE A 97 -8.91 -1.99 4.16
C PHE A 97 -9.36 -1.60 5.57
N HIS A 98 -10.64 -1.82 5.92
CA HIS A 98 -11.16 -1.59 7.26
C HIS A 98 -10.52 -2.52 8.32
N THR A 99 -9.87 -3.61 7.89
CA THR A 99 -9.03 -4.45 8.76
C THR A 99 -7.93 -3.65 9.48
N GLU A 100 -7.51 -2.50 8.92
CA GLU A 100 -6.59 -1.57 9.60
C GLU A 100 -7.14 -1.09 10.95
N VAL A 101 -8.45 -0.87 11.05
CA VAL A 101 -9.13 -0.41 12.26
C VAL A 101 -9.46 -1.59 13.18
N THR A 102 -10.07 -2.64 12.63
CA THR A 102 -10.60 -3.75 13.43
C THR A 102 -9.54 -4.73 13.88
N ASN A 103 -8.44 -4.87 13.12
CA ASN A 103 -7.33 -5.76 13.43
C ASN A 103 -6.00 -5.22 12.87
N PRO A 104 -5.44 -4.15 13.49
CA PRO A 104 -4.22 -3.50 13.00
C PRO A 104 -3.05 -4.48 12.83
N LYS A 105 -2.91 -5.48 13.72
CA LYS A 105 -1.86 -6.51 13.61
C LYS A 105 -2.01 -7.36 12.35
N ALA A 106 -3.23 -7.77 12.00
CA ALA A 106 -3.47 -8.50 10.76
C ALA A 106 -3.23 -7.63 9.53
N PHE A 107 -3.67 -6.36 9.59
CA PHE A 107 -3.40 -5.41 8.52
C PHE A 107 -1.90 -5.19 8.30
N CYS A 108 -1.11 -4.95 9.35
CA CYS A 108 0.35 -4.82 9.25
C CYS A 108 1.01 -6.07 8.68
N ARG A 109 0.56 -7.28 9.03
CA ARG A 109 1.11 -8.52 8.43
C ARG A 109 0.86 -8.61 6.92
N ARG A 110 -0.26 -8.08 6.43
CA ARG A 110 -0.67 -8.13 5.02
C ARG A 110 -0.07 -6.97 4.22
N PHE A 111 -0.32 -5.74 4.68
CA PHE A 111 0.01 -4.49 3.99
C PHE A 111 1.33 -3.87 4.45
N GLY A 112 1.87 -4.27 5.59
CA GLY A 112 3.06 -3.66 6.20
C GLY A 112 4.40 -4.15 5.64
N LYS A 113 4.46 -4.69 4.42
CA LYS A 113 5.74 -5.08 3.80
C LYS A 113 6.66 -3.86 3.70
N GLY A 114 7.72 -3.86 4.50
CA GLY A 114 8.65 -2.73 4.60
C GLY A 114 8.10 -1.53 5.39
N LEU A 115 6.95 -1.64 6.07
CA LEU A 115 6.52 -0.69 7.08
C LEU A 115 7.20 -1.06 8.41
N LEU A 116 7.98 -0.15 8.97
CA LEU A 116 8.69 -0.34 10.24
C LEU A 116 7.84 0.11 11.42
N ASP A 117 7.08 1.19 11.24
CA ASP A 117 6.21 1.75 12.26
C ASP A 117 5.17 2.69 11.63
N ALA A 118 4.05 2.89 12.31
CA ALA A 118 2.99 3.81 11.92
C ALA A 118 2.27 4.37 13.15
N VAL A 119 2.05 5.68 13.15
CA VAL A 119 1.37 6.40 14.24
C VAL A 119 0.28 7.28 13.62
N THR A 120 -0.95 7.14 14.09
CA THR A 120 -2.02 8.10 13.79
C THR A 120 -1.83 9.32 14.69
N LEU A 121 -1.60 10.48 14.08
CA LEU A 121 -1.39 11.75 14.77
C LEU A 121 -2.73 12.45 15.05
N TYR A 122 -3.64 12.40 14.08
CA TYR A 122 -4.97 13.00 14.16
C TYR A 122 -5.98 12.16 13.39
N GLU A 123 -7.21 12.16 13.89
CA GLU A 123 -8.39 11.68 13.17
C GLU A 123 -9.35 12.87 13.05
N LEU A 124 -9.80 13.14 11.83
CA LEU A 124 -10.62 14.30 11.51
C LEU A 124 -12.02 13.83 11.16
N GLU A 125 -13.02 14.44 11.79
CA GLU A 125 -14.41 14.19 11.45
C GLU A 125 -14.67 14.51 9.98
N SER A 126 -15.27 13.55 9.27
CA SER A 126 -15.69 13.73 7.89
C SER A 126 -17.19 13.96 7.80
N SER A 127 -17.57 14.93 6.97
CA SER A 127 -18.96 15.19 6.60
C SER A 127 -19.38 14.46 5.31
N LEU A 128 -18.49 13.64 4.72
CA LEU A 128 -18.67 13.08 3.37
C LEU A 128 -19.37 11.71 3.34
N GLY A 129 -19.61 11.09 4.49
CA GLY A 129 -20.38 9.85 4.61
C GLY A 129 -19.82 8.88 5.65
N PRO A 130 -20.53 7.77 5.93
CA PRO A 130 -20.17 6.82 6.99
C PRO A 130 -18.87 6.04 6.70
N GLN A 131 -18.51 5.87 5.42
CA GLN A 131 -17.27 5.22 5.01
C GLN A 131 -16.13 6.20 4.77
N ASN A 132 -16.40 7.51 4.93
CA ASN A 132 -15.37 8.51 4.76
C ASN A 132 -14.53 8.62 6.02
N ARG A 133 -13.21 8.57 5.84
CA ARG A 133 -12.26 8.68 6.95
C ARG A 133 -11.09 9.53 6.55
N ILE A 134 -10.84 10.60 7.32
CA ILE A 134 -9.69 11.48 7.15
C ILE A 134 -8.79 11.32 8.36
N THR A 135 -7.56 10.88 8.14
CA THR A 135 -6.56 10.71 9.19
C THR A 135 -5.26 11.38 8.81
N VAL A 136 -4.50 11.84 9.80
CA VAL A 136 -3.11 12.24 9.62
C VAL A 136 -2.24 11.18 10.25
N THR A 137 -1.29 10.66 9.48
CA THR A 137 -0.42 9.58 9.92
C THR A 137 1.04 9.92 9.70
N TRP A 138 1.88 9.49 10.64
CA TRP A 138 3.30 9.32 10.42
C TRP A 138 3.59 7.83 10.15
N ARG A 139 4.44 7.54 9.17
CA ARG A 139 4.83 6.16 8.82
C ARG A 139 6.32 6.09 8.51
N ALA A 140 7.01 5.10 9.09
CA ALA A 140 8.40 4.78 8.79
C ALA A 140 8.47 3.52 7.92
N TYR A 141 9.32 3.57 6.89
CA TYR A 141 9.54 2.49 5.94
C TYR A 141 10.99 2.03 5.95
N ASP A 142 11.16 0.72 5.84
CA ASP A 142 12.47 0.12 5.68
C ASP A 142 13.06 0.44 4.31
N SER A 143 14.38 0.36 4.24
CA SER A 143 15.08 0.55 2.99
C SER A 143 14.73 -0.57 2.01
N GLN A 144 14.36 -0.17 0.80
CA GLN A 144 14.13 -1.11 -0.30
C GLN A 144 15.44 -1.60 -0.92
N LEU A 145 16.56 -0.93 -0.62
CA LEU A 145 17.93 -1.26 -1.06
C LEU A 145 18.88 -1.05 0.13
N PRO A 146 18.96 -2.03 1.05
CA PRO A 146 19.78 -1.93 2.26
C PRO A 146 21.23 -1.54 1.94
N SER A 147 21.83 -0.72 2.79
CA SER A 147 23.20 -0.16 2.65
C SER A 147 23.40 0.91 1.58
N VAL A 148 22.46 1.07 0.64
CA VAL A 148 22.52 2.11 -0.41
C VAL A 148 21.59 3.28 -0.09
N VAL A 149 20.39 2.94 0.37
CA VAL A 149 19.29 3.87 0.60
C VAL A 149 18.96 3.80 2.10
N ARG A 150 18.97 4.93 2.81
CA ARG A 150 18.49 5.06 4.19
C ARG A 150 17.01 4.65 4.32
N ARG A 151 16.54 4.54 5.56
CA ARG A 151 15.11 4.38 5.84
C ARG A 151 14.38 5.70 5.59
N ARG A 152 13.10 5.62 5.22
CA ARG A 152 12.29 6.81 4.92
C ARG A 152 11.16 6.95 5.92
N ASP A 153 10.74 8.17 6.20
CA ASP A 153 9.48 8.44 6.87
C ASP A 153 8.59 9.38 6.05
N VAL A 154 7.30 9.42 6.37
CA VAL A 154 6.33 10.35 5.79
C VAL A 154 5.34 10.82 6.86
N CYS A 155 5.02 12.10 6.83
CA CYS A 155 3.85 12.68 7.50
C CYS A 155 2.83 13.00 6.41
N ALA A 156 1.66 12.37 6.45
CA ALA A 156 0.67 12.48 5.38
C ALA A 156 -0.76 12.51 5.90
N VAL A 157 -1.60 13.28 5.21
CA VAL A 157 -3.05 13.13 5.29
C VAL A 157 -3.47 11.96 4.43
N GLU A 158 -4.41 11.18 4.93
CA GLU A 158 -5.01 10.03 4.29
C GLU A 158 -6.52 10.17 4.27
N CYS A 159 -7.14 9.94 3.11
CA CYS A 159 -8.56 10.04 2.89
C CYS A 159 -9.09 8.74 2.29
N HIS A 160 -10.12 8.18 2.90
CA HIS A 160 -10.91 7.08 2.35
C HIS A 160 -12.25 7.64 1.92
N ASP A 161 -12.72 7.32 0.72
CA ASP A 161 -14.01 7.80 0.26
C ASP A 161 -14.67 6.86 -0.74
N GLU A 162 -16.00 6.88 -0.79
CA GLU A 162 -16.77 6.29 -1.88
C GLU A 162 -17.09 7.37 -2.92
N PHE A 163 -17.11 7.00 -4.19
CA PHE A 163 -17.41 7.91 -5.28
C PHE A 163 -18.14 7.21 -6.42
N THR A 164 -18.62 8.01 -7.37
CA THR A 164 -19.23 7.51 -8.60
C THR A 164 -18.48 8.06 -9.80
N LEU A 165 -18.08 7.18 -10.72
CA LEU A 165 -17.38 7.55 -11.96
C LEU A 165 -18.13 7.00 -13.17
N GLY A 166 -18.76 7.87 -13.94
CA GLY A 166 -19.58 7.47 -15.09
C GLY A 166 -20.73 6.54 -14.71
N GLY A 167 -21.35 6.77 -13.55
CA GLY A 167 -22.44 5.93 -13.03
C GLY A 167 -21.99 4.64 -12.31
N ARG A 168 -20.69 4.34 -12.30
CA ARG A 168 -20.12 3.14 -11.64
C ARG A 168 -19.66 3.47 -10.24
N ARG A 169 -19.90 2.56 -9.28
CA ARG A 169 -19.45 2.75 -7.90
C ARG A 169 -17.93 2.57 -7.83
N GLY A 170 -17.30 3.38 -6.99
CA GLY A 170 -15.88 3.30 -6.72
C GLY A 170 -15.55 3.61 -5.27
N TRP A 171 -14.37 3.19 -4.87
CA TRP A 171 -13.79 3.50 -3.56
C TRP A 171 -12.32 3.88 -3.71
N VAL A 172 -11.87 4.84 -2.92
CA VAL A 172 -10.54 5.42 -3.02
C VAL A 172 -9.90 5.52 -1.65
N ARG A 173 -8.59 5.24 -1.61
CA ARG A 173 -7.71 5.50 -0.48
C ARG A 173 -6.55 6.35 -0.96
N ALA A 174 -6.61 7.65 -0.68
CA ALA A 174 -5.64 8.65 -1.13
C ALA A 174 -4.73 9.12 0.01
N PHE A 175 -3.49 9.47 -0.31
CA PHE A 175 -2.49 9.98 0.62
C PHE A 175 -1.69 11.11 0.00
N LYS A 176 -1.44 12.17 0.77
CA LYS A 176 -0.54 13.27 0.39
C LYS A 176 0.25 13.76 1.59
N SER A 177 1.51 14.06 1.39
CA SER A 177 2.37 14.62 2.43
C SER A 177 1.83 15.98 2.89
N ILE A 178 1.88 16.19 4.20
CA ILE A 178 1.60 17.47 4.84
C ILE A 178 2.70 17.78 5.86
N GLU A 179 2.87 19.05 6.18
CA GLU A 179 3.79 19.50 7.21
C GLU A 179 3.04 19.85 8.48
N LEU A 180 3.51 19.36 9.62
CA LEU A 180 2.95 19.67 10.92
C LEU A 180 4.06 19.93 11.94
N PRO A 181 3.93 20.97 12.80
CA PRO A 181 4.91 21.25 13.84
C PRO A 181 5.14 20.08 14.81
N CYS A 182 4.10 19.31 15.10
CA CYS A 182 4.17 18.13 15.98
C CYS A 182 4.83 16.90 15.33
N CYS A 183 5.14 16.95 14.03
CA CYS A 183 5.76 15.86 13.28
C CYS A 183 7.00 16.35 12.49
N PRO A 184 8.06 16.78 13.21
CA PRO A 184 9.28 17.27 12.59
C PRO A 184 10.02 16.16 11.83
N GLY A 185 10.99 16.53 10.99
CA GLY A 185 11.87 15.56 10.33
C GLY A 185 12.74 14.80 11.33
N LEU A 186 12.82 13.48 11.17
CA LEU A 186 13.54 12.60 12.11
C LEU A 186 14.91 12.14 11.61
N GLU A 187 15.44 12.77 10.56
CA GLU A 187 16.68 12.33 9.93
C GLU A 187 17.89 12.41 10.88
N THR A 188 18.08 13.54 11.56
CA THR A 188 19.23 13.75 12.44
C THR A 188 19.23 12.77 13.62
N HIS A 189 18.05 12.42 14.13
CA HIS A 189 17.89 11.64 15.36
C HIS A 189 17.71 10.13 15.10
N MET A 190 17.21 9.75 13.92
CA MET A 190 16.83 8.37 13.61
C MET A 190 17.32 7.88 12.23
N GLY A 191 17.95 8.75 11.43
CA GLY A 191 18.36 8.42 10.07
C GLY A 191 17.19 8.18 9.11
N LEU A 192 16.00 8.67 9.44
CA LEU A 192 14.79 8.61 8.62
C LEU A 192 14.72 9.83 7.70
N VAL A 193 14.91 9.61 6.41
CA VAL A 193 14.80 10.67 5.38
C VAL A 193 13.32 10.92 5.09
N ARG A 194 12.86 12.17 5.25
CA ARG A 194 11.47 12.56 4.97
C ARG A 194 11.22 12.54 3.47
N MET A 195 10.39 11.62 3.00
CA MET A 195 9.93 11.60 1.61
C MET A 195 8.75 12.55 1.41
N ALA A 196 8.62 13.08 0.19
CA ALA A 196 7.50 13.92 -0.23
C ALA A 196 6.57 13.14 -1.17
N ASN A 197 5.34 12.90 -0.73
CA ASN A 197 4.29 12.26 -1.49
C ASN A 197 3.31 13.32 -2.02
N TYR A 198 3.25 13.50 -3.34
CA TYR A 198 2.45 14.54 -3.99
C TYR A 198 1.01 14.12 -4.27
N GLY A 199 0.66 12.86 -3.98
CA GLY A 199 -0.64 12.29 -4.28
C GLY A 199 -0.46 10.86 -4.76
N SER A 200 -0.62 9.92 -3.85
CA SER A 200 -0.58 8.48 -4.14
C SER A 200 -1.79 7.81 -3.52
N GLY A 201 -2.10 6.59 -3.95
CA GLY A 201 -3.21 5.85 -3.37
C GLY A 201 -3.75 4.74 -4.24
N HIS A 202 -4.76 4.06 -3.71
CA HIS A 202 -5.50 3.02 -4.41
C HIS A 202 -6.86 3.55 -4.84
N VAL A 203 -7.27 3.19 -6.04
CA VAL A 203 -8.60 3.51 -6.57
C VAL A 203 -9.20 2.23 -7.13
N PHE A 204 -10.45 1.97 -6.77
CA PHE A 204 -11.20 0.80 -7.20
C PHE A 204 -12.49 1.28 -7.83
N VAL A 205 -12.81 0.77 -9.01
CA VAL A 205 -14.04 1.12 -9.74
C VAL A 205 -14.65 -0.17 -10.28
N GLU A 206 -15.96 -0.31 -10.21
CA GLU A 206 -16.65 -1.42 -10.87
C GLU A 206 -16.31 -1.43 -12.37
N SER A 207 -15.99 -2.61 -12.91
CA SER A 207 -15.66 -2.76 -14.33
C SER A 207 -16.90 -2.47 -15.17
N GLU A 208 -16.73 -1.63 -16.19
CA GLU A 208 -17.79 -1.33 -17.15
C GLU A 208 -18.06 -2.52 -18.08
N LEU A 209 -17.01 -3.27 -18.43
CA LEU A 209 -17.07 -4.33 -19.44
C LEU A 209 -17.40 -5.70 -18.85
N ARG A 210 -17.09 -5.92 -17.57
CA ARG A 210 -17.15 -7.24 -16.96
C ARG A 210 -17.83 -7.21 -15.58
N PRO A 211 -19.12 -7.56 -15.50
CA PRO A 211 -19.82 -7.67 -14.23
C PRO A 211 -19.10 -8.60 -13.23
N GLY A 212 -19.06 -8.19 -11.96
CA GLY A 212 -18.35 -8.90 -10.89
C GLY A 212 -16.84 -8.69 -10.86
N TYR A 213 -16.31 -7.81 -11.72
CA TYR A 213 -14.91 -7.38 -11.69
C TYR A 213 -14.78 -5.93 -11.27
N LEU A 214 -13.63 -5.59 -10.69
CA LEU A 214 -13.20 -4.22 -10.45
C LEU A 214 -11.97 -3.89 -11.30
N ASP A 215 -11.93 -2.69 -11.83
CA ASP A 215 -10.69 -2.03 -12.21
C ASP A 215 -9.98 -1.53 -10.95
N MET A 216 -8.79 -2.06 -10.69
CA MET A 216 -7.92 -1.64 -9.59
C MET A 216 -6.79 -0.79 -10.11
N TYR A 217 -6.57 0.34 -9.44
CA TYR A 217 -5.46 1.22 -9.73
C TYR A 217 -4.61 1.48 -8.49
N PHE A 218 -3.30 1.60 -8.69
CA PHE A 218 -2.40 2.21 -7.72
C PHE A 218 -1.64 3.34 -8.38
N VAL A 219 -1.94 4.56 -7.96
CA VAL A 219 -1.27 5.77 -8.42
C VAL A 219 -0.21 6.14 -7.41
N THR A 220 0.99 6.49 -7.87
CA THR A 220 2.07 6.90 -6.99
C THR A 220 2.88 8.04 -7.61
N GLN A 221 3.11 9.07 -6.81
CA GLN A 221 3.92 10.23 -7.17
C GLN A 221 4.70 10.66 -5.93
N VAL A 222 5.92 10.14 -5.80
CA VAL A 222 6.74 10.26 -4.59
C VAL A 222 8.14 10.68 -4.97
N ASP A 223 8.61 11.75 -4.35
CA ASP A 223 10.02 12.07 -4.23
C ASP A 223 10.55 11.42 -2.95
N TYR A 224 11.51 10.51 -3.10
CA TYR A 224 12.11 9.80 -1.97
C TYR A 224 13.11 10.65 -1.19
N CYS A 225 13.43 11.84 -1.70
CA CYS A 225 14.36 12.84 -1.20
C CYS A 225 15.77 12.29 -0.92
N GLU A 226 16.75 13.19 -0.84
CA GLU A 226 18.12 12.81 -0.47
C GLU A 226 18.33 13.05 1.01
N GLY A 227 18.90 12.05 1.69
CA GLY A 227 19.36 12.25 3.05
C GLY A 227 20.61 13.14 3.10
N LYS A 228 20.73 13.96 4.15
CA LYS A 228 21.92 14.73 4.55
C LYS A 228 23.19 13.91 4.70
N SER A 229 23.11 12.58 4.78
CA SER A 229 24.28 11.68 4.81
C SER A 229 24.42 10.83 3.55
N GLU A 230 23.45 10.87 2.63
CA GLU A 230 23.48 10.13 1.37
C GLU A 230 24.33 10.85 0.31
N TRP A 231 24.55 12.16 0.45
CA TRP A 231 25.37 12.96 -0.49
C TRP A 231 26.80 12.43 -0.69
N LEU A 232 27.37 11.70 0.28
CA LEU A 232 28.71 11.11 0.18
C LEU A 232 28.78 9.93 -0.82
N LEU A 233 27.64 9.43 -1.27
CA LEU A 233 27.53 8.32 -2.24
C LEU A 233 27.27 8.82 -3.67
N THR A 234 27.84 9.97 -4.04
CA THR A 234 27.60 10.73 -5.29
C THR A 234 27.61 9.87 -6.57
N ASP A 235 28.49 8.88 -6.70
CA ASP A 235 28.52 8.01 -7.89
C ASP A 235 27.45 6.90 -7.88
N VAL A 236 26.97 6.46 -6.71
CA VAL A 236 25.83 5.52 -6.57
C VAL A 236 24.49 6.26 -6.70
N LEU A 237 24.45 7.54 -6.33
CA LEU A 237 23.30 8.43 -6.53
C LEU A 237 23.09 8.87 -7.99
N ARG A 238 24.07 8.68 -8.88
CA ARG A 238 23.85 8.85 -10.34
C ARG A 238 22.75 7.89 -10.85
N CYS A 239 22.50 6.79 -10.13
CA CYS A 239 21.40 5.88 -10.35
C CYS A 239 20.10 6.27 -9.63
N LYS A 240 19.98 7.42 -8.94
CA LYS A 240 18.80 7.83 -8.15
C LYS A 240 17.49 7.70 -8.92
N LYS A 241 17.45 8.17 -10.16
CA LYS A 241 16.27 8.03 -11.04
C LYS A 241 15.94 6.55 -11.32
N LEU A 242 16.96 5.72 -11.48
CA LEU A 242 16.79 4.27 -11.65
C LEU A 242 16.30 3.61 -10.36
N LEU A 243 16.85 3.99 -9.19
CA LEU A 243 16.44 3.47 -7.89
C LEU A 243 15.00 3.86 -7.58
N ALA A 244 14.65 5.14 -7.75
CA ALA A 244 13.28 5.63 -7.59
C ALA A 244 12.33 4.88 -8.54
N LYS A 245 12.71 4.66 -9.80
CA LYS A 245 11.95 3.85 -10.75
C LYS A 245 11.75 2.41 -10.27
N VAL A 246 12.80 1.75 -9.78
CA VAL A 246 12.73 0.37 -9.26
C VAL A 246 11.82 0.29 -8.03
N ILE A 247 12.00 1.20 -7.06
CA ILE A 247 11.19 1.25 -5.84
C ILE A 247 9.71 1.52 -6.18
N THR A 248 9.46 2.49 -7.06
CA THR A 248 8.10 2.82 -7.50
C THR A 248 7.43 1.66 -8.22
N LYS A 249 8.11 1.00 -9.17
CA LYS A 249 7.56 -0.22 -9.81
C LYS A 249 7.31 -1.34 -8.81
N LYS A 250 8.16 -1.51 -7.79
CA LYS A 250 7.93 -2.48 -6.71
C LYS A 250 6.66 -2.14 -5.92
N ARG A 251 6.40 -0.87 -5.63
CA ARG A 251 5.15 -0.42 -4.99
C ARG A 251 3.92 -0.62 -5.88
N CYS A 252 4.03 -0.39 -7.18
CA CYS A 252 2.95 -0.70 -8.14
C CYS A 252 2.50 -2.16 -8.10
N ARG A 253 3.42 -3.09 -7.85
CA ARG A 253 3.09 -4.53 -7.71
C ARG A 253 2.37 -4.88 -6.41
N SER A 254 2.10 -3.92 -5.53
CA SER A 254 1.24 -4.14 -4.35
C SER A 254 -0.20 -4.51 -4.72
N LEU A 255 -0.67 -4.18 -5.94
CA LEU A 255 -1.99 -4.63 -6.42
C LEU A 255 -2.12 -6.17 -6.43
N LEU A 256 -1.04 -6.89 -6.76
CA LEU A 256 -1.00 -8.35 -6.72
C LEU A 256 -1.19 -8.90 -5.30
N ASP A 257 -0.69 -8.19 -4.31
CA ASP A 257 -0.90 -8.55 -2.91
C ASP A 257 -2.38 -8.36 -2.52
N ILE A 258 -3.04 -7.29 -2.99
CA ILE A 258 -4.46 -7.03 -2.72
C ILE A 258 -5.35 -8.10 -3.36
N ASP A 259 -5.12 -8.47 -4.61
CA ASP A 259 -5.86 -9.56 -5.26
C ASP A 259 -5.68 -10.89 -4.51
N ARG A 260 -4.44 -11.24 -4.10
CA ARG A 260 -4.21 -12.41 -3.24
C ARG A 260 -5.02 -12.31 -1.94
N PHE A 261 -5.03 -11.13 -1.31
CA PHE A 261 -5.73 -10.90 -0.06
C PHE A 261 -7.24 -11.05 -0.17
N LEU A 262 -7.87 -10.52 -1.22
CA LEU A 262 -9.29 -10.71 -1.49
C LEU A 262 -9.62 -12.21 -1.64
N ARG A 263 -8.80 -12.95 -2.38
CA ARG A 263 -8.95 -14.41 -2.54
C ARG A 263 -8.80 -15.16 -1.22
N GLU A 264 -7.81 -14.80 -0.39
CA GLU A 264 -7.64 -15.39 0.94
C GLU A 264 -8.85 -15.15 1.84
N ASP A 265 -9.44 -13.96 1.83
CA ASP A 265 -10.60 -13.64 2.69
C ASP A 265 -11.85 -14.39 2.25
N ARG A 266 -12.11 -14.51 0.94
CA ARG A 266 -13.18 -15.38 0.43
C ARG A 266 -13.00 -16.83 0.87
N LEU A 267 -11.78 -17.35 0.77
CA LEU A 267 -11.48 -18.72 1.20
C LEU A 267 -11.70 -18.92 2.70
N ARG A 268 -11.40 -17.93 3.54
CA ARG A 268 -11.63 -17.96 5.00
C ARG A 268 -13.10 -17.96 5.38
N GLN A 269 -13.98 -17.40 4.54
CA GLN A 269 -15.42 -17.38 4.78
C GLN A 269 -16.10 -18.72 4.44
N LEU A 270 -15.45 -19.58 3.64
CA LEU A 270 -15.96 -20.91 3.35
C LEU A 270 -15.89 -21.81 4.60
N PRO A 271 -16.81 -22.76 4.78
CA PRO A 271 -16.68 -23.78 5.81
C PRO A 271 -15.37 -24.56 5.63
N ALA A 272 -14.57 -24.64 6.69
CA ALA A 272 -13.36 -25.44 6.68
C ALA A 272 -13.73 -26.92 6.52
N VAL A 273 -13.17 -27.59 5.50
CA VAL A 273 -13.28 -29.05 5.43
C VAL A 273 -12.35 -29.64 6.48
N PRO A 274 -12.87 -30.41 7.46
CA PRO A 274 -12.03 -30.99 8.50
C PRO A 274 -11.00 -31.92 7.87
N MET A 275 -9.78 -31.85 8.40
CA MET A 275 -8.71 -32.76 8.01
C MET A 275 -9.15 -34.19 8.34
N ASP A 276 -9.15 -35.07 7.34
CA ASP A 276 -9.37 -36.49 7.57
C ASP A 276 -8.23 -37.04 8.47
N PRO A 277 -8.53 -37.55 9.67
CA PRO A 277 -7.54 -38.08 10.60
C PRO A 277 -6.71 -39.23 10.01
N THR A 278 -7.24 -39.93 9.00
CA THR A 278 -6.63 -41.06 8.31
C THR A 278 -5.42 -40.61 7.47
N TYR A 279 -5.53 -39.46 6.82
CA TYR A 279 -4.51 -38.94 5.90
C TYR A 279 -3.60 -37.88 6.52
N ARG A 280 -3.77 -37.54 7.81
CA ARG A 280 -2.94 -36.56 8.53
C ARG A 280 -1.44 -36.84 8.55
N HIS A 281 -1.06 -38.09 8.28
CA HIS A 281 0.31 -38.58 8.29
C HIS A 281 0.90 -38.78 6.90
N HIS A 282 0.18 -38.48 5.83
CA HIS A 282 0.66 -38.67 4.46
C HIS A 282 0.52 -37.37 3.66
N CYS A 283 1.48 -37.09 2.79
CA CYS A 283 1.37 -35.99 1.84
C CYS A 283 0.30 -36.35 0.80
N PHE A 284 -0.69 -35.51 0.59
CA PHE A 284 -1.71 -35.75 -0.44
C PHE A 284 -1.10 -35.87 -1.85
N MET A 285 -0.10 -35.05 -2.17
CA MET A 285 0.51 -35.02 -3.51
C MET A 285 1.41 -36.23 -3.82
N CYS A 286 2.25 -36.64 -2.87
CA CYS A 286 3.25 -37.67 -3.12
C CYS A 286 3.03 -38.95 -2.33
N THR A 287 1.93 -39.03 -1.56
CA THR A 287 1.50 -40.15 -0.69
C THR A 287 2.50 -40.62 0.35
N LYS A 288 3.70 -40.04 0.41
CA LYS A 288 4.75 -40.36 1.39
C LYS A 288 4.32 -39.97 2.79
N ARG A 289 4.68 -40.82 3.76
CA ARG A 289 4.47 -40.56 5.18
C ARG A 289 5.27 -39.33 5.61
N LEU A 290 4.59 -38.39 6.25
CA LEU A 290 5.14 -37.18 6.81
C LEU A 290 5.74 -37.48 8.19
N MET A 291 7.01 -37.11 8.37
CA MET A 291 7.68 -37.23 9.66
C MET A 291 7.08 -36.25 10.68
N PRO A 292 7.07 -36.54 11.99
CA PRO A 292 6.51 -35.65 13.03
C PRO A 292 7.15 -34.25 13.07
N ILE A 293 8.40 -34.13 12.63
CA ILE A 293 9.18 -32.87 12.61
C ILE A 293 8.74 -31.94 11.47
N VAL A 294 8.08 -32.49 10.45
CA VAL A 294 7.61 -31.72 9.29
C VAL A 294 6.36 -30.93 9.68
N LYS A 295 6.43 -29.60 9.60
CA LYS A 295 5.23 -28.74 9.69
C LYS A 295 4.28 -29.07 8.55
N ARG A 296 2.99 -29.17 8.88
CA ARG A 296 1.93 -29.61 7.98
C ARG A 296 0.81 -28.59 7.98
N THR A 297 0.13 -28.49 6.86
CA THR A 297 -1.07 -27.67 6.73
C THR A 297 -2.10 -28.47 5.94
N ALA A 298 -3.36 -28.43 6.37
CA ALA A 298 -4.47 -28.94 5.56
C ALA A 298 -4.99 -27.81 4.67
N CYS A 299 -5.32 -28.14 3.42
CA CYS A 299 -6.07 -27.24 2.57
C CYS A 299 -7.44 -26.95 3.18
N HIS A 300 -7.82 -25.67 3.25
CA HIS A 300 -9.08 -25.25 3.85
C HIS A 300 -10.32 -25.79 3.11
N THR A 301 -10.21 -25.94 1.78
CA THR A 301 -11.33 -26.32 0.90
C THR A 301 -11.49 -27.82 0.73
N CYS A 302 -10.41 -28.61 0.82
CA CYS A 302 -10.47 -30.07 0.57
C CYS A 302 -9.90 -30.93 1.69
N GLY A 303 -9.35 -30.36 2.76
CA GLY A 303 -8.80 -31.11 3.90
C GLY A 303 -7.48 -31.86 3.62
N HIS A 304 -7.00 -31.84 2.37
CA HIS A 304 -5.77 -32.51 1.96
C HIS A 304 -4.53 -31.95 2.65
N VAL A 305 -3.65 -32.86 3.11
CA VAL A 305 -2.50 -32.53 3.96
C VAL A 305 -1.23 -32.42 3.13
N LEU A 306 -0.54 -31.29 3.27
CA LEU A 306 0.72 -31.01 2.58
C LEU A 306 1.79 -30.54 3.56
N PRO A 307 3.07 -30.84 3.31
CA PRO A 307 4.19 -30.15 3.96
C PRO A 307 4.07 -28.64 3.73
N THR A 308 4.34 -27.84 4.74
CA THR A 308 4.23 -26.36 4.64
C THR A 308 5.11 -25.77 3.53
N ASN A 309 6.20 -26.44 3.15
CA ASN A 309 7.12 -26.01 2.10
C ASN A 309 6.61 -26.25 0.66
N ILE A 310 5.53 -27.01 0.46
CA ILE A 310 4.97 -27.33 -0.88
C ILE A 310 3.87 -26.33 -1.27
N LEU A 311 3.24 -25.65 -0.30
CA LEU A 311 2.13 -24.73 -0.54
C LEU A 311 2.52 -23.43 -1.25
N THR A 312 3.81 -23.10 -1.31
CA THR A 312 4.31 -21.94 -2.07
C THR A 312 4.20 -22.10 -3.59
N HIS A 313 3.91 -23.30 -4.10
CA HIS A 313 3.87 -23.58 -5.54
C HIS A 313 2.48 -23.72 -6.17
N GLN A 314 1.37 -23.65 -5.41
CA GLN A 314 0.04 -24.05 -5.91
C GLN A 314 -1.04 -22.96 -6.01
N HIS A 315 -0.75 -21.69 -5.73
CA HIS A 315 -1.74 -20.62 -5.92
C HIS A 315 -1.97 -20.19 -7.40
N SER A 316 -1.48 -20.96 -8.39
CA SER A 316 -1.41 -20.54 -9.79
C SER A 316 -2.12 -21.43 -10.81
N ARG A 317 -3.04 -22.33 -10.43
CA ARG A 317 -3.92 -22.99 -11.41
C ARG A 317 -5.37 -23.12 -10.91
N PRO A 318 -6.34 -22.47 -11.58
CA PRO A 318 -7.73 -22.90 -11.50
C PRO A 318 -7.92 -24.15 -12.39
N HIS A 319 -8.70 -25.10 -11.89
CA HIS A 319 -9.47 -26.01 -12.74
C HIS A 319 -10.72 -25.27 -13.21
#